data_AF-A0A2H0YHV4-F1
#
_entry.id   AF-A0A2H0YHV4-F1
#
_cell.length_a   1.000
_cell.length_b   1.000
_cell.length_c   1.000
_cell.angle_alpha   90.00
_cell.angle_beta   90.00
_cell.angle_gamma   90.00
#
_symmetry.space_group_name_H-M   'P 1'
#
loop_
_entity.id
_entity.type
_entity.pdbx_description
1 polymer ?
#
loop_
_entity_poly.entity_id
_entity_poly.type
_entity_poly.pdbx_seq_one_letter_code
_entity_poly.pdbx_strand_id
1 'polypeptide(L)'
;MKNKWMITIIFLVVFPLRVHADSFTPVQVSLGNPFMFWVIIPPLAAWGFEHPVQIFPKDWDVHGLRLTLLQSINQDVSGLDVGLAPITKGDARAVQIALAAIVEGDMKGIQIGEVNVVRKEMTGLQIGLIFDVSGGDLKGVQLGPGGNIVSGNLRGMQIAISANAVAGEMAGLQLGGVVNIAKSEARGVQIGLVNYASSLKGVQIGLINIIKEGPLPFFPIVNAGF
;
A
#
# COMPACT_ATOMS: atom_id res chain seq x y z
N MET A 1 -27.56 22.43 10.46
CA MET A 1 -26.29 23.13 10.15
C MET A 1 -25.13 22.42 10.83
N LYS A 2 -24.26 21.77 10.05
CA LYS A 2 -22.87 21.45 10.44
C LYS A 2 -22.05 21.55 9.16
N ASN A 3 -21.46 22.73 8.93
CA ASN A 3 -20.58 22.95 7.79
C ASN A 3 -19.31 22.12 8.01
N LYS A 4 -19.05 21.15 7.14
CA LYS A 4 -17.79 20.41 7.10
C LYS A 4 -16.99 20.95 5.92
N TRP A 5 -15.86 21.58 6.23
CA TRP A 5 -14.86 21.92 5.22
C TRP A 5 -14.20 20.63 4.73
N MET A 6 -14.21 20.42 3.41
CA MET A 6 -13.58 19.29 2.73
C MET A 6 -12.43 19.85 1.89
N ILE A 7 -11.20 19.59 2.31
CA ILE A 7 -10.02 19.85 1.49
C ILE A 7 -9.76 18.57 0.71
N THR A 8 -10.28 18.50 -0.51
CA THR A 8 -9.97 17.42 -1.45
C THR A 8 -8.71 17.80 -2.23
N ILE A 9 -7.58 17.16 -1.94
CA ILE A 9 -6.39 17.25 -2.77
C ILE A 9 -6.55 16.19 -3.88
N ILE A 10 -7.02 16.63 -5.05
CA ILE A 10 -7.16 15.79 -6.24
C ILE A 10 -5.81 15.81 -6.97
N PHE A 11 -5.08 14.69 -6.96
CA PHE A 11 -4.00 14.49 -7.92
C PHE A 11 -4.62 14.09 -9.26
N LEU A 12 -4.78 15.08 -10.12
CA LEU A 12 -5.34 14.92 -11.47
C LEU A 12 -4.21 14.56 -12.43
N VAL A 13 -3.99 13.27 -12.69
CA VAL A 13 -3.22 12.83 -13.87
C VAL A 13 -4.22 12.57 -14.97
N VAL A 14 -4.31 13.52 -15.92
CA VAL A 14 -5.21 13.46 -17.06
C VAL A 14 -4.55 12.66 -18.18
N PHE A 15 -5.14 11.52 -18.53
CA PHE A 15 -5.10 10.98 -19.89
C PHE A 15 -6.51 10.52 -20.29
N PRO A 16 -6.93 10.72 -21.54
CA PRO A 16 -8.31 10.45 -21.94
C PRO A 16 -8.47 8.96 -22.20
N LEU A 17 -9.55 8.33 -21.71
CA LEU A 17 -10.29 7.24 -22.38
C LEU A 17 -11.52 6.85 -21.54
N ARG A 18 -12.68 6.76 -22.21
CA ARG A 18 -13.96 6.28 -21.67
C ARG A 18 -13.99 4.75 -21.67
N VAL A 19 -14.40 4.12 -20.57
CA VAL A 19 -14.87 2.71 -20.57
C VAL A 19 -16.03 2.55 -19.59
N HIS A 20 -17.12 1.90 -20.04
CA HIS A 20 -18.23 1.48 -19.19
C HIS A 20 -17.87 0.20 -18.44
N ALA A 21 -18.22 0.21 -17.15
CA ALA A 21 -18.00 -0.82 -16.17
C ALA A 21 -18.85 -2.06 -16.42
N ASP A 22 -18.35 -3.24 -16.04
CA ASP A 22 -19.03 -4.09 -15.08
C ASP A 22 -18.03 -5.04 -14.40
N SER A 23 -17.85 -4.83 -13.09
CA SER A 23 -17.10 -5.63 -12.12
C SER A 23 -15.55 -5.63 -12.14
N PHE A 24 -14.94 -4.44 -12.15
CA PHE A 24 -13.68 -4.24 -11.40
C PHE A 24 -14.04 -3.70 -10.03
N THR A 25 -13.90 -4.49 -8.97
CA THR A 25 -13.88 -3.92 -7.61
C THR A 25 -12.52 -3.23 -7.43
N PRO A 26 -12.45 -1.89 -7.39
CA PRO A 26 -11.26 -1.23 -6.86
C PRO A 26 -10.98 -1.84 -5.48
N VAL A 27 -9.72 -1.99 -5.10
CA VAL A 27 -9.37 -2.25 -3.70
C VAL A 27 -9.87 -1.06 -2.91
N GLN A 28 -11.12 -1.14 -2.44
CA GLN A 28 -11.75 -0.13 -1.62
C GLN A 28 -11.15 -0.26 -0.24
N VAL A 29 -10.02 0.40 0.00
CA VAL A 29 -9.57 0.65 1.35
C VAL A 29 -10.49 1.73 1.91
N SER A 30 -11.61 1.31 2.51
CA SER A 30 -12.53 2.23 3.19
C SER A 30 -11.83 2.76 4.44
N LEU A 31 -11.22 3.93 4.28
CA LEU A 31 -10.44 4.54 5.35
C LEU A 31 -11.30 5.30 6.37
N GLY A 32 -12.62 5.12 6.38
CA GLY A 32 -13.52 5.83 7.29
C GLY A 32 -13.53 7.34 7.01
N ASN A 33 -14.73 7.92 6.93
CA ASN A 33 -14.88 9.37 6.73
C ASN A 33 -14.20 10.11 7.91
N PRO A 34 -13.19 10.99 7.70
CA PRO A 34 -12.92 11.80 6.50
C PRO A 34 -11.71 11.44 5.64
N PHE A 35 -11.00 10.33 5.85
CA PHE A 35 -9.73 10.07 5.16
C PHE A 35 -9.87 9.05 4.02
N MET A 36 -10.75 9.24 3.03
CA MET A 36 -10.74 8.36 1.84
C MET A 36 -9.52 8.65 0.97
N PHE A 37 -8.57 7.71 0.91
CA PHE A 37 -7.55 7.69 -0.14
C PHE A 37 -8.08 6.84 -1.29
N TRP A 38 -8.33 7.49 -2.43
CA TRP A 38 -8.60 6.79 -3.68
C TRP A 38 -7.26 6.53 -4.36
N VAL A 39 -6.72 5.32 -4.21
CA VAL A 39 -5.67 4.88 -5.13
C VAL A 39 -6.37 4.44 -6.41
N ILE A 40 -6.49 5.37 -7.36
CA ILE A 40 -6.89 5.03 -8.72
C ILE A 40 -5.68 4.33 -9.35
N ILE A 41 -5.56 3.02 -9.13
CA ILE A 41 -4.66 2.20 -9.92
C ILE A 41 -5.39 1.98 -11.24
N PRO A 42 -5.00 2.65 -12.35
CA PRO A 42 -5.54 2.24 -13.65
C PRO A 42 -5.25 0.75 -13.79
N PRO A 43 -6.22 -0.08 -14.22
CA PRO A 43 -5.90 -1.45 -14.48
C PRO A 43 -4.84 -1.43 -15.57
N LEU A 44 -3.62 -1.87 -15.26
CA LEU A 44 -2.71 -2.31 -16.32
C LEU A 44 -3.34 -3.47 -17.12
N ALA A 45 -4.36 -4.12 -16.56
CA ALA A 45 -5.29 -4.99 -17.27
C ALA A 45 -6.16 -4.29 -18.34
N ALA A 46 -6.28 -2.96 -18.34
CA ALA A 46 -7.03 -2.21 -19.34
C ALA A 46 -6.20 -1.88 -20.58
N TRP A 47 -4.91 -2.23 -20.60
CA TRP A 47 -3.96 -2.00 -21.69
C TRP A 47 -3.58 -3.32 -22.40
N GLY A 48 -4.57 -4.12 -22.81
CA GLY A 48 -4.34 -5.41 -23.49
C GLY A 48 -3.69 -6.43 -22.54
N PHE A 49 -3.90 -7.73 -22.62
CA PHE A 49 -4.13 -8.58 -23.76
C PHE A 49 -5.03 -9.72 -23.27
N GLU A 50 -6.11 -10.05 -23.99
CA GLU A 50 -6.89 -11.26 -23.72
C GLU A 50 -6.06 -12.56 -23.89
N HIS A 51 -4.83 -12.41 -24.39
CA HIS A 51 -3.82 -13.44 -24.54
C HIS A 51 -2.50 -12.94 -23.92
N PRO A 52 -2.18 -13.32 -22.67
CA PRO A 52 -0.90 -12.90 -22.08
C PRO A 52 0.25 -13.39 -22.96
N VAL A 53 1.19 -12.49 -23.26
CA VAL A 53 2.44 -12.85 -23.95
C VAL A 53 3.39 -13.43 -22.88
N GLN A 54 3.09 -14.66 -22.46
CA GLN A 54 3.80 -15.35 -21.40
C GLN A 54 4.40 -16.68 -21.90
N ILE A 55 5.55 -17.04 -21.34
CA ILE A 55 6.31 -18.23 -21.73
C ILE A 55 5.67 -19.50 -21.14
N PHE A 56 5.07 -19.38 -19.95
CA PHE A 56 4.51 -20.49 -19.20
C PHE A 56 2.98 -20.45 -19.17
N PRO A 57 2.28 -21.59 -19.12
CA PRO A 57 0.84 -21.64 -18.86
C PRO A 57 0.45 -20.95 -17.55
N LYS A 58 -0.78 -20.44 -17.48
CA LYS A 58 -1.26 -19.56 -16.40
C LYS A 58 -1.49 -20.26 -15.06
N ASP A 59 -1.68 -21.56 -15.13
CA ASP A 59 -2.00 -22.51 -14.08
C ASP A 59 -0.75 -23.22 -13.54
N TRP A 60 0.42 -22.95 -14.12
CA TRP A 60 1.68 -23.48 -13.64
C TRP A 60 2.25 -22.63 -12.51
N ASP A 61 2.88 -23.35 -11.58
CA ASP A 61 3.79 -22.78 -10.60
C ASP A 61 5.16 -22.55 -11.24
N VAL A 62 5.82 -21.46 -10.87
CA VAL A 62 7.16 -21.13 -11.35
C VAL A 62 8.15 -21.19 -10.19
N HIS A 63 9.12 -22.09 -10.31
CA HIS A 63 10.22 -22.22 -9.36
C HIS A 63 11.54 -21.84 -10.07
N GLY A 64 12.34 -20.96 -9.46
CA GLY A 64 13.62 -20.51 -10.01
C GLY A 64 13.53 -19.12 -10.61
N LEU A 65 13.53 -19.00 -11.94
CA LEU A 65 13.52 -17.71 -12.64
C LEU A 65 12.23 -17.54 -13.46
N ARG A 66 11.49 -16.46 -13.20
CA ARG A 66 10.40 -15.97 -14.06
C ARG A 66 10.84 -14.68 -14.76
N LEU A 67 10.78 -14.67 -16.09
CA LEU A 67 10.99 -13.46 -16.91
C LEU A 67 9.67 -13.03 -17.53
N THR A 68 9.23 -11.82 -17.21
CA THR A 68 7.98 -11.23 -17.70
C THR A 68 8.29 -10.14 -18.73
N LEU A 69 8.15 -10.45 -20.02
CA LEU A 69 8.40 -9.46 -21.08
C LEU A 69 7.35 -8.35 -21.10
N LEU A 70 6.07 -8.70 -21.14
CA LEU A 70 4.95 -7.74 -21.10
C LEU A 70 4.05 -8.03 -19.89
N GLN A 71 3.41 -9.20 -19.88
CA GLN A 71 2.53 -9.65 -18.80
C GLN A 71 2.67 -11.16 -18.63
N SER A 72 2.78 -11.62 -17.39
CA SER A 72 2.79 -13.05 -17.05
C SER A 72 1.82 -13.27 -15.89
N ILE A 73 1.04 -14.33 -16.00
CA ILE A 73 0.09 -14.77 -14.98
C ILE A 73 0.50 -16.19 -14.62
N ASN A 74 0.76 -16.46 -13.34
CA ASN A 74 1.07 -17.81 -12.83
C ASN A 74 0.36 -18.04 -11.49
N GLN A 75 0.26 -19.30 -11.07
CA GLN A 75 -0.36 -19.62 -9.78
C GLN A 75 0.56 -19.22 -8.64
N ASP A 76 1.55 -20.04 -8.31
CA ASP A 76 2.56 -19.73 -7.32
C ASP A 76 3.90 -19.40 -7.97
N VAL A 77 4.68 -18.51 -7.33
CA VAL A 77 6.00 -18.10 -7.83
C VAL A 77 7.01 -18.15 -6.70
N SER A 78 8.15 -18.81 -6.93
CA SER A 78 9.24 -18.84 -5.97
C SER A 78 10.60 -18.70 -6.66
N GLY A 79 11.48 -17.88 -6.07
CA GLY A 79 12.79 -17.55 -6.63
C GLY A 79 12.88 -16.09 -7.10
N LEU A 80 13.41 -15.86 -8.30
CA LEU A 80 13.60 -14.54 -8.89
C LEU A 80 12.57 -14.29 -9.99
N ASP A 81 11.91 -13.14 -9.94
CA ASP A 81 10.89 -12.75 -10.90
C ASP A 81 11.15 -11.32 -11.37
N VAL A 82 11.41 -11.16 -12.66
CA VAL A 82 11.82 -9.89 -13.25
C VAL A 82 10.95 -9.58 -14.46
N GLY A 83 10.39 -8.38 -14.54
CA GLY A 83 9.73 -7.96 -15.78
C GLY A 83 8.83 -6.74 -15.69
N LEU A 84 7.85 -6.61 -16.60
CA LEU A 84 7.00 -5.41 -16.64
C LEU A 84 5.77 -5.54 -15.73
N ALA A 85 4.87 -6.49 -16.00
CA ALA A 85 3.63 -6.64 -15.25
C ALA A 85 3.33 -8.10 -14.84
N PRO A 86 4.10 -8.67 -13.87
CA PRO A 86 3.81 -10.00 -13.34
C PRO A 86 2.58 -10.00 -12.43
N ILE A 87 1.75 -11.02 -12.61
CA ILE A 87 0.60 -11.34 -11.77
C ILE A 87 0.80 -12.75 -11.19
N THR A 88 0.70 -12.86 -9.87
CA THR A 88 0.76 -14.13 -9.14
C THR A 88 -0.59 -14.33 -8.47
N LYS A 89 -1.34 -15.35 -8.88
CA LYS A 89 -2.72 -15.58 -8.40
C LYS A 89 -2.76 -16.20 -7.00
N GLY A 90 -1.77 -17.03 -6.70
CA GLY A 90 -1.55 -17.62 -5.39
C GLY A 90 -0.47 -16.87 -4.65
N ASP A 91 0.44 -17.62 -4.07
CA ASP A 91 1.48 -17.09 -3.19
C ASP A 91 2.79 -16.85 -3.92
N ALA A 92 3.49 -15.80 -3.51
CA ALA A 92 4.82 -15.49 -3.98
C ALA A 92 5.85 -15.63 -2.85
N ARG A 93 6.87 -16.47 -3.06
CA ARG A 93 8.05 -16.60 -2.20
C ARG A 93 9.29 -16.19 -2.99
N ALA A 94 9.38 -14.90 -3.31
CA ALA A 94 10.26 -14.43 -4.37
C ALA A 94 10.94 -13.09 -4.07
N VAL A 95 11.99 -12.81 -4.85
CA VAL A 95 12.46 -11.46 -5.15
C VAL A 95 11.80 -11.06 -6.46
N GLN A 96 10.85 -10.13 -6.40
CA GLN A 96 10.15 -9.58 -7.55
C GLN A 96 10.70 -8.19 -7.88
N ILE A 97 11.11 -7.98 -9.13
CA ILE A 97 11.56 -6.69 -9.66
C ILE A 97 10.74 -6.40 -10.91
N ALA A 98 9.71 -5.57 -10.79
CA ALA A 98 8.86 -5.27 -11.94
C ALA A 98 8.20 -3.90 -11.88
N LEU A 99 7.87 -3.29 -13.03
CA LEU A 99 7.18 -1.99 -13.03
C LEU A 99 5.85 -2.06 -12.26
N ALA A 100 5.07 -3.11 -12.46
CA ALA A 100 3.80 -3.28 -11.77
C ALA A 100 3.56 -4.73 -11.38
N ALA A 101 3.90 -5.06 -10.13
CA ALA A 101 3.75 -6.40 -9.60
C ALA A 101 2.46 -6.55 -8.79
N ILE A 102 1.68 -7.58 -9.09
CA ILE A 102 0.47 -7.95 -8.34
C ILE A 102 0.61 -9.37 -7.81
N VAL A 103 0.41 -9.55 -6.51
CA VAL A 103 0.27 -10.85 -5.85
C VAL A 103 -1.13 -10.89 -5.21
N GLU A 104 -1.98 -11.82 -5.63
CA GLU A 104 -3.34 -11.97 -5.12
C GLU A 104 -3.40 -12.78 -3.81
N GLY A 105 -2.43 -13.66 -3.58
CA GLY A 105 -2.23 -14.37 -2.31
C GLY A 105 -1.27 -13.64 -1.38
N ASP A 106 -0.48 -14.43 -0.65
CA ASP A 106 0.52 -13.93 0.29
C ASP A 106 1.87 -13.72 -0.40
N MET A 107 2.59 -12.67 0.00
CA MET A 107 3.95 -12.41 -0.48
C MET A 107 4.93 -12.53 0.69
N LYS A 108 5.93 -13.39 0.52
CA LYS A 108 7.07 -13.52 1.42
C LYS A 108 8.38 -13.30 0.66
N GLY A 109 9.01 -12.14 0.85
CA GLY A 109 10.27 -11.83 0.20
C GLY A 109 10.45 -10.34 -0.07
N ILE A 110 10.94 -10.02 -1.27
CA ILE A 110 11.23 -8.65 -1.70
C ILE A 110 10.37 -8.34 -2.92
N GLN A 111 9.68 -7.21 -2.93
CA GLN A 111 8.90 -6.73 -4.07
C GLN A 111 9.34 -5.30 -4.39
N ILE A 112 9.93 -5.09 -5.56
CA ILE A 112 10.43 -3.79 -6.02
C ILE A 112 9.71 -3.45 -7.32
N GLY A 113 9.13 -2.25 -7.40
CA GLY A 113 8.41 -1.83 -8.59
C GLY A 113 7.98 -0.38 -8.57
N GLU A 114 7.30 0.09 -9.63
CA GLU A 114 6.68 1.41 -9.63
C GLU A 114 5.43 1.42 -8.74
N VAL A 115 4.61 0.38 -8.91
CA VAL A 115 3.45 0.08 -8.07
C VAL A 115 3.50 -1.38 -7.66
N ASN A 116 3.42 -1.64 -6.35
CA ASN A 116 3.38 -2.99 -5.82
C ASN A 116 2.08 -3.24 -5.08
N VAL A 117 1.45 -4.38 -5.35
CA VAL A 117 0.21 -4.79 -4.70
C VAL A 117 0.31 -6.22 -4.21
N VAL A 118 0.07 -6.42 -2.92
CA VAL A 118 -0.16 -7.72 -2.30
C VAL A 118 -1.56 -7.70 -1.71
N ARG A 119 -2.49 -8.53 -2.20
CA ARG A 119 -3.89 -8.47 -1.77
C ARG A 119 -4.13 -9.05 -0.38
N LYS A 120 -3.27 -9.96 0.09
CA LYS A 120 -3.31 -10.53 1.44
C LYS A 120 -2.09 -10.10 2.26
N GLU A 121 -1.37 -11.03 2.88
CA GLU A 121 -0.28 -10.71 3.81
C GLU A 121 1.03 -10.43 3.06
N MET A 122 1.73 -9.36 3.47
CA MET A 122 3.08 -9.06 3.02
C MET A 122 4.08 -9.28 4.16
N THR A 123 5.05 -10.17 3.96
CA THR A 123 6.18 -10.38 4.88
C THR A 123 7.51 -10.12 4.17
N GLY A 124 8.25 -9.11 4.61
CA GLY A 124 9.56 -8.75 4.04
C GLY A 124 9.65 -7.29 3.62
N LEU A 125 10.08 -7.02 2.39
CA LEU A 125 10.38 -5.68 1.89
C LEU A 125 9.54 -5.37 0.65
N GLN A 126 8.76 -4.29 0.69
CA GLN A 126 7.98 -3.77 -0.43
C GLN A 126 8.50 -2.36 -0.76
N ILE A 127 8.94 -2.13 -2.00
CA ILE A 127 9.52 -0.85 -2.45
C ILE A 127 8.85 -0.42 -3.75
N GLY A 128 7.91 0.52 -3.63
CA GLY A 128 7.25 1.19 -4.73
C GLY A 128 7.99 2.47 -5.10
N LEU A 129 8.30 2.73 -6.37
CA LEU A 129 8.78 4.04 -6.80
C LEU A 129 7.68 5.11 -6.66
N ILE A 130 6.41 4.67 -6.65
CA ILE A 130 5.26 5.53 -6.37
C ILE A 130 4.47 4.97 -5.18
N PHE A 131 3.84 3.80 -5.30
CA PHE A 131 2.91 3.29 -4.27
C PHE A 131 3.16 1.83 -3.89
N ASP A 132 2.99 1.54 -2.60
CA ASP A 132 2.91 0.16 -2.09
C ASP A 132 1.56 -0.09 -1.39
N VAL A 133 0.97 -1.26 -1.66
CA VAL A 133 -0.29 -1.68 -1.05
C VAL A 133 -0.19 -3.11 -0.51
N SER A 134 -0.61 -3.29 0.74
CA SER A 134 -0.94 -4.58 1.34
C SER A 134 -2.42 -4.58 1.78
N GLY A 135 -3.20 -5.50 1.22
CA GLY A 135 -4.62 -5.68 1.54
C GLY A 135 -4.87 -6.42 2.86
N GLY A 136 -3.85 -7.10 3.40
CA GLY A 136 -3.87 -7.74 4.71
C GLY A 136 -2.85 -7.14 5.67
N ASP A 137 -2.25 -8.00 6.49
CA ASP A 137 -1.21 -7.62 7.44
C ASP A 137 0.14 -7.42 6.74
N LEU A 138 0.93 -6.45 7.22
CA LEU A 138 2.31 -6.28 6.83
C LEU A 138 3.26 -6.54 8.00
N LYS A 139 4.23 -7.43 7.79
CA LYS A 139 5.35 -7.70 8.69
C LYS A 139 6.66 -7.37 7.96
N GLY A 140 7.21 -6.18 8.18
CA GLY A 140 8.43 -5.74 7.50
C GLY A 140 8.45 -4.27 7.13
N VAL A 141 8.91 -3.92 5.92
CA VAL A 141 9.14 -2.54 5.49
C VAL A 141 8.39 -2.24 4.19
N GLN A 142 7.72 -1.09 4.12
CA GLN A 142 7.05 -0.52 2.94
C GLN A 142 7.66 0.85 2.60
N LEU A 143 8.11 1.05 1.37
CA LEU A 143 8.81 2.26 0.89
C LEU A 143 8.21 2.77 -0.43
N GLY A 144 7.09 3.49 -0.35
CA GLY A 144 6.44 4.18 -1.47
C GLY A 144 6.45 5.69 -1.31
N PRO A 145 7.25 6.47 -2.06
CA PRO A 145 7.28 7.93 -1.97
C PRO A 145 5.91 8.59 -2.17
N GLY A 146 5.11 8.07 -3.08
CA GLY A 146 3.73 8.48 -3.38
C GLY A 146 2.69 7.94 -2.39
N GLY A 147 3.02 6.90 -1.63
CA GLY A 147 2.30 6.51 -0.43
C GLY A 147 2.30 5.01 -0.15
N ASN A 148 2.06 4.66 1.12
CA ASN A 148 2.00 3.28 1.59
C ASN A 148 0.66 2.99 2.27
N ILE A 149 0.05 1.86 1.95
CA ILE A 149 -1.22 1.43 2.55
C ILE A 149 -1.14 0.00 3.06
N VAL A 150 -1.55 -0.20 4.32
CA VAL A 150 -1.79 -1.51 4.94
C VAL A 150 -3.23 -1.54 5.46
N SER A 151 -4.04 -2.45 4.91
CA SER A 151 -5.46 -2.55 5.30
C SER A 151 -5.69 -3.42 6.55
N GLY A 152 -4.73 -4.27 6.91
CA GLY A 152 -4.69 -5.00 8.19
C GLY A 152 -3.79 -4.30 9.21
N ASN A 153 -3.01 -5.09 9.93
CA ASN A 153 -2.07 -4.64 10.94
C ASN A 153 -0.67 -4.43 10.36
N LEU A 154 0.04 -3.41 10.83
CA LEU A 154 1.45 -3.18 10.52
C LEU A 154 2.31 -3.60 11.70
N ARG A 155 3.31 -4.45 11.45
CA ARG A 155 4.46 -4.70 12.34
C ARG A 155 5.75 -4.40 11.58
N GLY A 156 6.28 -3.20 11.77
CA GLY A 156 7.51 -2.75 11.09
C GLY A 156 7.48 -1.28 10.70
N MET A 157 7.86 -0.96 9.46
CA MET A 157 8.10 0.42 9.01
C MET A 157 7.33 0.76 7.74
N GLN A 158 6.72 1.94 7.71
CA GLN A 158 6.23 2.57 6.48
C GLN A 158 6.93 3.91 6.28
N ILE A 159 7.52 4.12 5.10
CA ILE A 159 8.24 5.35 4.76
C ILE A 159 7.71 5.91 3.42
N ALA A 160 7.21 7.14 3.45
CA ALA A 160 6.68 7.84 2.28
C ALA A 160 7.02 9.33 2.34
N ILE A 161 7.13 9.98 1.17
CA ILE A 161 7.22 11.45 1.10
C ILE A 161 5.83 12.06 1.32
N SER A 162 4.80 11.38 0.85
CA SER A 162 3.41 11.83 0.94
C SER A 162 2.71 11.29 2.19
N ALA A 163 2.13 10.08 2.10
CA ALA A 163 1.26 9.55 3.13
C ALA A 163 1.52 8.07 3.45
N ASN A 164 1.45 7.74 4.74
CA ASN A 164 1.36 6.36 5.23
C ASN A 164 0.01 6.14 5.90
N ALA A 165 -0.64 5.01 5.62
CA ALA A 165 -1.91 4.65 6.24
C ALA A 165 -1.94 3.18 6.69
N VAL A 166 -2.37 2.97 7.93
CA VAL A 166 -2.68 1.65 8.50
C VAL A 166 -4.12 1.68 9.01
N ALA A 167 -4.93 0.74 8.55
CA ALA A 167 -6.32 0.64 8.99
C ALA A 167 -6.47 -0.13 10.33
N GLY A 168 -5.65 -1.15 10.56
CA GLY A 168 -5.57 -1.91 11.81
C GLY A 168 -4.62 -1.31 12.84
N GLU A 169 -4.04 -2.17 13.67
CA GLU A 169 -3.01 -1.77 14.65
C GLU A 169 -1.69 -1.47 13.94
N MET A 170 -1.03 -0.39 14.34
CA MET A 170 0.33 -0.07 13.91
C MET A 170 1.29 -0.36 15.04
N ALA A 171 2.32 -1.16 14.79
CA ALA A 171 3.43 -1.39 15.70
C ALA A 171 4.77 -1.14 14.98
N GLY A 172 5.46 -0.06 15.33
CA GLY A 172 6.76 0.30 14.75
C GLY A 172 6.87 1.78 14.37
N LEU A 173 7.24 2.07 13.13
CA LEU A 173 7.51 3.43 12.63
C LEU A 173 6.65 3.77 11.41
N GLN A 174 6.03 4.95 11.42
CA GLN A 174 5.54 5.62 10.21
C GLN A 174 6.31 6.93 10.01
N LEU A 175 7.09 7.02 8.92
CA LEU A 175 7.78 8.22 8.50
C LEU A 175 7.14 8.73 7.21
N GLY A 176 6.31 9.77 7.32
CA GLY A 176 5.53 10.33 6.23
C GLY A 176 5.86 11.80 6.06
N GLY A 177 6.22 12.26 4.87
CA GLY A 177 6.53 13.68 4.69
C GLY A 177 5.32 14.60 4.84
N VAL A 178 4.09 14.13 4.60
CA VAL A 178 2.87 14.93 4.76
C VAL A 178 1.95 14.36 5.85
N VAL A 179 1.49 13.11 5.72
CA VAL A 179 0.47 12.53 6.62
C VAL A 179 0.86 11.12 7.06
N ASN A 180 0.71 10.82 8.36
CA ASN A 180 0.68 9.46 8.88
C ASN A 180 -0.66 9.19 9.57
N ILE A 181 -1.27 8.05 9.25
CA ILE A 181 -2.55 7.62 9.81
C ILE A 181 -2.43 6.20 10.35
N ALA A 182 -2.85 6.04 11.61
CA ALA A 182 -3.17 4.76 12.23
C ALA A 182 -4.62 4.82 12.75
N LYS A 183 -5.53 4.05 12.15
CA LYS A 183 -6.96 4.15 12.48
C LYS A 183 -7.40 3.40 13.74
N SER A 184 -6.58 2.48 14.22
CA SER A 184 -6.75 1.82 15.51
C SER A 184 -5.72 2.38 16.51
N GLU A 185 -5.02 1.50 17.23
CA GLU A 185 -3.91 1.82 18.10
C GLU A 185 -2.59 1.96 17.31
N ALA A 186 -1.83 3.00 17.62
CA ALA A 186 -0.45 3.17 17.21
C ALA A 186 0.49 2.88 18.38
N ARG A 187 1.33 1.86 18.25
CA ARG A 187 2.42 1.52 19.19
C ARG A 187 3.77 1.84 18.53
N GLY A 188 4.38 2.95 18.92
CA GLY A 188 5.68 3.36 18.36
C GLY A 188 5.72 4.81 17.95
N VAL A 189 6.31 5.11 16.78
CA VAL A 189 6.64 6.48 16.39
C VAL A 189 5.96 6.86 15.07
N GLN A 190 5.35 8.05 15.03
CA GLN A 190 4.92 8.68 13.79
C GLN A 190 5.68 10.00 13.60
N ILE A 191 6.30 10.20 12.44
CA ILE A 191 7.02 11.42 12.09
C ILE A 191 6.49 11.94 10.76
N GLY A 192 5.95 13.15 10.75
CA GLY A 192 5.38 13.78 9.56
C GLY A 192 4.72 15.10 9.86
N LEU A 193 4.33 15.88 8.85
CA LEU A 193 3.68 17.18 9.09
C LEU A 193 2.37 17.02 9.88
N VAL A 194 1.59 15.97 9.55
CA VAL A 194 0.35 15.62 10.22
C VAL A 194 0.42 14.16 10.66
N ASN A 195 0.25 13.90 11.95
CA ASN A 195 0.15 12.57 12.52
C ASN A 195 -1.21 12.36 13.15
N TYR A 196 -1.82 11.21 12.88
CA TYR A 196 -3.08 10.80 13.43
C TYR A 196 -3.03 9.37 13.94
N ALA A 197 -3.49 9.17 15.16
CA ALA A 197 -3.77 7.87 15.76
C ALA A 197 -5.12 7.91 16.49
N SER A 198 -5.89 6.80 16.51
CA SER A 198 -7.08 6.74 17.37
C SER A 198 -6.65 6.68 18.83
N SER A 199 -5.73 5.79 19.16
CA SER A 199 -5.01 5.74 20.43
C SER A 199 -3.51 5.58 20.18
N LEU A 200 -2.68 6.06 21.12
CA LEU A 200 -1.22 6.07 20.98
C LEU A 200 -0.54 5.51 22.23
N LYS A 201 0.39 4.58 21.99
CA LYS A 201 1.44 4.14 22.92
C LYS A 201 2.80 4.41 22.28
N GLY A 202 3.28 5.64 22.43
CA GLY A 202 4.50 6.12 21.83
C GLY A 202 4.46 7.62 21.56
N VAL A 203 5.07 8.05 20.45
CA VAL A 203 5.35 9.47 20.17
C VAL A 203 4.97 9.84 18.74
N GLN A 204 4.37 11.01 18.59
CA GLN A 204 4.13 11.68 17.31
C GLN A 204 5.02 12.94 17.24
N ILE A 205 5.70 13.15 16.12
CA ILE A 205 6.51 14.34 15.85
C ILE A 205 6.03 14.97 14.54
N GLY A 206 5.53 16.20 14.61
CA GLY A 206 4.85 16.84 13.49
C GLY A 206 4.25 18.18 13.81
N LEU A 207 3.92 18.98 12.80
CA LEU A 207 3.24 20.27 13.02
C LEU A 207 1.86 20.08 13.66
N ILE A 208 1.17 19.00 13.29
CA ILE A 208 -0.17 18.63 13.78
C ILE A 208 -0.11 17.19 14.25
N ASN A 209 -0.28 16.94 15.55
CA ASN A 209 -0.32 15.59 16.11
C ASN A 209 -1.66 15.37 16.82
N ILE A 210 -2.39 14.33 16.42
CA ILE A 210 -3.73 14.02 16.91
C ILE A 210 -3.77 12.61 17.49
N ILE A 211 -4.24 12.51 18.73
CA ILE A 211 -4.50 11.25 19.45
C ILE A 211 -5.97 11.27 19.86
N LYS A 212 -6.86 10.71 19.04
CA LYS A 212 -8.32 10.91 19.18
C LYS A 212 -8.87 10.56 20.58
N GLU A 213 -8.40 9.47 21.17
CA GLU A 213 -8.85 8.91 22.46
C GLU A 213 -7.85 9.20 23.60
N GLY A 214 -6.89 10.10 23.38
CA GLY A 214 -5.86 10.45 24.38
C GLY A 214 -6.29 11.58 25.33
N PRO A 215 -5.60 11.74 26.48
CA PRO A 215 -5.84 12.85 27.41
C PRO A 215 -5.46 14.22 26.82
N LEU A 216 -4.57 14.22 25.81
CA LEU A 216 -4.17 15.39 25.05
C LEU A 216 -4.46 15.15 23.56
N PRO A 217 -5.72 15.36 23.11
CA PRO A 217 -6.15 14.95 21.78
C PRO A 217 -5.42 15.62 20.62
N PHE A 218 -4.85 16.80 20.87
CA PHE A 218 -4.05 17.55 19.90
C PHE A 218 -2.88 18.23 20.61
N PHE A 219 -1.69 18.16 20.00
CA PHE A 219 -0.56 18.99 20.40
C PHE A 219 0.37 19.28 19.21
N PRO A 220 0.85 20.52 19.05
CA PRO A 220 1.79 20.87 17.98
C PRO A 220 3.19 20.34 18.29
N ILE A 221 3.99 20.10 17.25
CA ILE A 221 5.40 19.69 17.29
C ILE A 221 5.62 18.27 17.84
N VAL A 222 5.19 17.95 19.06
CA VAL A 222 5.35 16.61 19.67
C VAL A 222 4.12 16.23 20.49
N ASN A 223 3.54 15.06 20.28
CA ASN A 223 2.52 14.49 21.17
C ASN A 223 2.91 13.08 21.60
N ALA A 224 2.49 12.65 22.78
CA ALA A 224 2.83 11.34 23.32
C ALA A 224 1.66 10.75 24.11
N GLY A 225 1.57 9.42 24.09
CA GLY A 225 0.61 8.64 24.86
C GLY A 225 1.28 7.37 25.34
N PHE A 226 1.00 6.95 26.57
CA PHE A 226 1.60 5.77 27.20
C PHE A 226 0.54 4.95 27.91
#